data_AF-A0A351XAN1-F1
#
_entry.id   AF-A0A351XAN1-F1
#
_cell.length_a   1.000
_cell.length_b   1.000
_cell.length_c   1.000
_cell.angle_alpha   90.00
_cell.angle_beta   90.00
_cell.angle_gamma   90.00
#
_symmetry.space_group_name_H-M   'P 1'
#
loop_
_entity.id
_entity.type
_entity.pdbx_description
1 polymer ?
#
loop_
_entity_poly.entity_id
_entity_poly.type
_entity_poly.pdbx_seq_one_letter_code
_entity_poly.pdbx_strand_id
1 'polypeptide(L)'
;QVPGGMLSNLNSQLKQAGKEDKLDEVLAEVPRVRKDSGYPPLVTPTSQIVGTQAVFNVIMGERYKMVTKEFKDLVAGKYGATPCEIDPDFRKMIVGDEPIIDCRPADLLTDTVDQFKDEIKEFYEQEEDILSYAQFGQVAVKFFEKRRDKKYGLDGKHDDIVNKVHPV
;
A
#
# COMPACT_ATOMS: atom_id res chain seq x y z
N GLN A 1 9.08 7.52 -18.67
CA GLN A 1 9.99 6.45 -18.24
C GLN A 1 9.24 5.59 -17.22
N VAL A 2 9.22 4.27 -17.40
CA VAL A 2 8.57 3.31 -16.49
C VAL A 2 9.68 2.46 -15.84
N PRO A 3 9.85 2.48 -14.52
CA PRO A 3 10.84 1.65 -13.85
C PRO A 3 10.63 0.15 -14.10
N GLY A 4 11.70 -0.65 -14.13
CA GLY A 4 11.61 -2.09 -14.41
C GLY A 4 10.68 -2.86 -13.45
N GLY A 5 10.76 -2.57 -12.15
CA GLY A 5 9.88 -3.19 -11.14
C GLY A 5 8.40 -2.77 -11.27
N MET A 6 8.14 -1.57 -11.79
CA MET A 6 6.79 -1.13 -12.12
C MET A 6 6.25 -1.93 -13.32
N LEU A 7 7.06 -2.11 -14.37
CA LEU A 7 6.67 -2.86 -15.57
C LEU A 7 6.28 -4.31 -15.26
N SER A 8 7.06 -5.02 -14.43
CA SER A 8 6.71 -6.40 -14.04
C SER A 8 5.40 -6.46 -13.27
N ASN A 9 5.12 -5.47 -12.43
CA ASN A 9 3.86 -5.41 -11.69
C ASN A 9 2.66 -5.11 -12.61
N LEU A 10 2.81 -4.17 -13.55
CA LEU A 10 1.79 -3.87 -14.57
C LEU A 10 1.43 -5.12 -15.39
N ASN A 11 2.43 -5.87 -15.86
CA ASN A 11 2.21 -7.12 -16.59
C ASN A 11 1.46 -8.14 -15.75
N SER A 12 1.80 -8.29 -14.46
CA SER A 12 1.09 -9.20 -13.56
C SER A 12 -0.38 -8.80 -13.39
N GLN A 13 -0.67 -7.51 -13.23
CA GLN A 13 -2.03 -6.98 -13.09
C GLN A 13 -2.86 -7.21 -14.37
N LEU A 14 -2.30 -6.91 -15.54
CA LEU A 14 -2.96 -7.13 -16.82
C LEU A 14 -3.22 -8.62 -17.09
N LYS A 15 -2.27 -9.49 -16.74
CA LYS A 15 -2.42 -10.94 -16.82
C LYS A 15 -3.56 -11.45 -15.95
N GLN A 16 -3.63 -11.01 -14.70
CA GLN A 16 -4.72 -11.39 -13.77
C GLN A 16 -6.09 -10.92 -14.29
N ALA A 17 -6.14 -9.80 -15.01
CA ALA A 17 -7.35 -9.29 -15.63
C ALA A 17 -7.67 -9.91 -17.01
N GLY A 18 -6.79 -10.75 -17.56
CA GLY A 18 -6.93 -11.29 -18.93
C GLY A 18 -6.87 -10.20 -20.01
N LYS A 19 -6.07 -9.15 -19.79
CA LYS A 19 -5.91 -7.95 -20.65
C LYS A 19 -4.46 -7.67 -21.02
N GLU A 20 -3.67 -8.72 -21.21
CA GLU A 20 -2.23 -8.66 -21.50
C GLU A 20 -1.93 -7.86 -22.79
N ASP A 21 -2.88 -7.85 -23.73
CA ASP A 21 -2.87 -7.10 -24.98
C ASP A 21 -2.88 -5.57 -24.79
N LYS A 22 -3.27 -5.09 -23.60
CA LYS A 22 -3.41 -3.65 -23.31
C LYS A 22 -2.15 -2.99 -22.74
N LEU A 23 -1.01 -3.67 -22.70
CA LEU A 23 0.21 -3.13 -22.09
C LEU A 23 0.61 -1.78 -22.69
N ASP A 24 0.59 -1.64 -24.02
CA ASP A 24 0.99 -0.40 -24.69
C ASP A 24 0.04 0.76 -24.35
N GLU A 25 -1.27 0.49 -24.23
CA GLU A 25 -2.25 1.49 -23.79
C GLU A 25 -1.97 1.94 -22.36
N VAL A 26 -1.62 1.01 -21.45
CA VAL A 26 -1.24 1.33 -20.07
C VAL A 26 0.03 2.18 -20.03
N LEU A 27 1.06 1.81 -20.81
CA LEU A 27 2.31 2.57 -20.87
C LEU A 27 2.09 3.99 -21.41
N ALA A 28 1.13 4.18 -22.33
CA ALA A 28 0.70 5.48 -22.81
C ALA A 28 -0.15 6.26 -21.77
N GLU A 29 -0.87 5.56 -20.90
CA GLU A 29 -1.69 6.17 -19.84
C GLU A 29 -0.87 6.64 -18.63
N VAL A 30 0.19 5.90 -18.25
CA VAL A 30 1.09 6.26 -17.14
C VAL A 30 1.57 7.72 -17.16
N PRO A 31 2.11 8.28 -18.27
CA PRO A 31 2.54 9.68 -18.28
C PRO A 31 1.39 10.67 -18.15
N ARG A 32 0.16 10.31 -18.57
CA ARG A 32 -1.04 11.14 -18.40
C ARG A 32 -1.46 11.18 -16.93
N VAL A 33 -1.54 10.00 -16.29
CA VAL A 33 -1.85 9.91 -14.84
C VAL A 33 -0.78 10.59 -13.99
N ARG A 34 0.49 10.45 -14.36
CA ARG A 34 1.60 11.16 -13.71
C ARG A 34 1.45 12.68 -13.83
N LYS A 35 1.06 13.19 -15.00
CA LYS A 35 0.80 14.63 -15.19
C LYS A 35 -0.34 15.09 -14.30
N ASP A 36 -1.47 14.40 -14.33
CA ASP A 36 -2.68 14.78 -13.59
C ASP A 36 -2.46 14.77 -12.07
N SER A 37 -1.53 13.94 -11.57
CA SER A 37 -1.13 13.89 -10.16
C SER A 37 0.03 14.83 -9.79
N GLY A 38 0.38 15.82 -10.61
CA GLY A 38 1.38 16.83 -10.26
C GLY A 38 2.83 16.40 -10.50
N TYR A 39 3.06 15.50 -11.47
CA TYR A 39 4.37 15.00 -11.88
C TYR A 39 5.23 14.35 -10.77
N PRO A 40 4.68 13.47 -9.90
CA PRO A 40 5.49 12.80 -8.90
C PRO A 40 6.65 12.02 -9.56
N PRO A 41 7.83 11.93 -8.93
CA PRO A 41 8.87 11.00 -9.36
C PRO A 41 8.29 9.59 -9.37
N LEU A 42 8.56 8.79 -10.40
CA LEU A 42 8.07 7.41 -10.47
C LEU A 42 9.05 6.47 -9.76
N VAL A 43 8.99 6.47 -8.44
CA VAL A 43 9.73 5.57 -7.53
C VAL A 43 8.76 4.97 -6.52
N THR A 44 9.14 3.96 -5.75
CA THR A 44 8.22 3.42 -4.73
C THR A 44 7.96 4.48 -3.65
N PRO A 45 6.69 4.72 -3.23
CA PRO A 45 5.46 4.03 -3.64
C PRO A 45 4.74 4.61 -4.87
N THR A 46 5.05 5.86 -5.27
CA THR A 46 4.32 6.60 -6.32
C THR A 46 4.29 5.92 -7.70
N SER A 47 5.34 5.17 -8.06
CA SER A 47 5.38 4.39 -9.31
C SER A 47 4.25 3.35 -9.38
N GLN A 48 4.00 2.65 -8.28
CA GLN A 48 2.92 1.65 -8.19
C GLN A 48 1.56 2.32 -8.19
N ILE A 49 1.42 3.43 -7.44
CA ILE A 49 0.17 4.20 -7.36
C ILE A 49 -0.27 4.70 -8.74
N VAL A 50 0.63 5.38 -9.46
CA VAL A 50 0.37 5.89 -10.81
C VAL A 50 0.14 4.73 -11.80
N GLY A 51 0.91 3.66 -11.68
CA GLY A 51 0.80 2.50 -12.56
C GLY A 51 -0.53 1.77 -12.44
N THR A 52 -0.95 1.46 -11.22
CA THR A 52 -2.20 0.77 -10.97
C THR A 52 -3.40 1.63 -11.34
N GLN A 53 -3.35 2.95 -11.11
CA GLN A 53 -4.39 3.84 -11.60
C GLN A 53 -4.46 3.86 -13.14
N ALA A 54 -3.32 3.85 -13.84
CA ALA A 54 -3.28 3.76 -15.30
C ALA A 54 -3.87 2.45 -15.82
N VAL A 55 -3.58 1.32 -15.16
CA VAL A 55 -4.19 0.01 -15.46
C VAL A 55 -5.71 0.09 -15.33
N PHE A 56 -6.23 0.65 -14.24
CA PHE A 56 -7.68 0.77 -14.06
C PHE A 56 -8.34 1.66 -15.11
N ASN A 57 -7.74 2.79 -15.45
CA ASN A 57 -8.25 3.67 -16.50
C ASN A 57 -8.41 2.93 -17.84
N VAL A 58 -7.42 2.11 -18.20
CA VAL A 58 -7.39 1.36 -19.48
C VAL A 58 -8.31 0.14 -19.47
N ILE A 59 -8.35 -0.62 -18.37
CA ILE A 59 -9.23 -1.79 -18.24
C ILE A 59 -10.70 -1.34 -18.24
N MET A 60 -11.03 -0.27 -17.52
CA MET A 60 -12.39 0.24 -17.39
C MET A 60 -12.86 1.04 -18.61
N GLY A 61 -11.94 1.43 -19.50
CA GLY A 61 -12.23 2.21 -20.70
C GLY A 61 -12.62 3.68 -20.43
N GLU A 62 -12.46 4.13 -19.19
CA GLU A 62 -12.84 5.47 -18.73
C GLU A 62 -11.88 5.91 -17.63
N ARG A 63 -11.26 7.09 -17.80
CA ARG A 63 -10.26 7.59 -16.85
C ARG A 63 -10.92 7.94 -15.52
N TYR A 64 -10.36 7.45 -14.42
CA TYR A 64 -10.78 7.75 -13.05
C TYR A 64 -12.22 7.35 -12.69
N LYS A 65 -12.86 6.48 -13.49
CA LYS A 65 -14.13 5.84 -13.13
C LYS A 65 -14.05 5.09 -11.80
N MET A 66 -12.91 4.43 -11.59
CA MET A 66 -12.52 3.85 -10.32
C MET A 66 -11.19 4.47 -9.93
N VAL A 67 -11.08 4.92 -8.69
CA VAL A 67 -9.88 5.54 -8.14
C VAL A 67 -9.40 4.71 -6.96
N THR A 68 -8.12 4.36 -6.93
CA THR A 68 -7.56 3.65 -5.77
C THR A 68 -7.45 4.57 -4.57
N LYS A 69 -7.52 4.00 -3.37
CA LYS A 69 -7.32 4.76 -2.14
C LYS A 69 -5.96 5.46 -2.16
N GLU A 70 -4.90 4.77 -2.60
CA GLU A 70 -3.54 5.30 -2.63
C GLU A 70 -3.41 6.46 -3.63
N PHE A 71 -4.08 6.39 -4.78
CA PHE A 71 -4.09 7.49 -5.74
C PHE A 71 -4.85 8.71 -5.19
N LYS A 72 -5.98 8.45 -4.53
CA LYS A 72 -6.71 9.51 -3.82
C LYS A 72 -5.84 10.16 -2.75
N ASP A 73 -5.18 9.37 -1.92
CA ASP A 73 -4.31 9.83 -0.84
C ASP A 73 -3.11 10.63 -1.38
N LEU A 74 -2.52 10.22 -2.51
CA LEU A 74 -1.49 10.98 -3.22
C LEU A 74 -2.01 12.36 -3.63
N VAL A 75 -3.17 12.40 -4.29
CA VAL A 75 -3.80 13.65 -4.74
C VAL A 75 -4.27 14.51 -3.56
N ALA A 76 -4.66 13.91 -2.43
CA ALA A 76 -5.02 14.60 -1.20
C ALA A 76 -3.81 15.20 -0.45
N GLY A 77 -2.58 14.90 -0.85
CA GLY A 77 -1.36 15.39 -0.20
C GLY A 77 -0.85 14.49 0.93
N LYS A 78 -1.45 13.31 1.16
CA LYS A 78 -1.06 12.38 2.24
C LYS A 78 0.30 11.70 2.01
N TYR A 79 0.87 11.83 0.81
CA TYR A 79 2.25 11.44 0.49
C TYR A 79 3.23 12.62 0.43
N GLY A 80 2.78 13.82 0.81
CA GLY A 80 3.51 15.07 0.69
C GLY A 80 3.17 15.86 -0.58
N ALA A 81 3.87 16.99 -0.76
CA ALA A 81 3.67 17.87 -1.90
C ALA A 81 4.26 17.27 -3.19
N THR A 82 3.49 17.33 -4.27
CA THR A 82 3.94 16.94 -5.60
C THR A 82 4.79 18.06 -6.25
N PRO A 83 5.71 17.74 -7.17
CA PRO A 83 6.60 18.74 -7.78
C PRO A 83 5.88 19.85 -8.54
N CYS A 84 4.71 19.55 -9.09
CA CYS A 84 3.84 20.51 -9.76
C CYS A 84 2.49 20.57 -9.07
N GLU A 85 1.82 21.71 -9.19
CA GLU A 85 0.46 21.88 -8.73
C GLU A 85 -0.48 20.92 -9.45
N ILE A 86 -1.42 20.37 -8.68
CA ILE A 86 -2.51 19.55 -9.19
C ILE A 86 -3.67 20.51 -9.50
N ASP A 87 -4.29 20.32 -10.67
CA ASP A 87 -5.49 21.07 -11.04
C ASP A 87 -6.56 20.98 -9.93
N PRO A 88 -7.08 22.10 -9.41
CA PRO A 88 -8.00 22.09 -8.27
C PRO A 88 -9.31 21.33 -8.51
N ASP A 89 -9.85 21.41 -9.73
CA ASP A 89 -11.10 20.75 -10.08
C ASP A 89 -10.89 19.23 -10.17
N PHE A 90 -9.78 18.81 -10.79
CA PHE A 90 -9.35 17.41 -10.78
C PHE A 90 -9.11 16.91 -9.35
N ARG A 91 -8.38 17.68 -8.53
CA ARG A 91 -8.09 17.33 -7.14
C ARG A 91 -9.38 17.07 -6.36
N LYS A 92 -10.35 17.96 -6.50
CA LYS A 92 -11.67 17.83 -5.86
C LYS A 92 -12.47 16.64 -6.40
N MET A 93 -12.46 16.41 -7.71
CA MET A 93 -13.12 15.25 -8.33
C MET A 93 -12.59 13.92 -7.80
N ILE A 94 -11.27 13.81 -7.63
CA ILE A 94 -10.62 12.58 -7.17
C ILE A 94 -10.80 12.37 -5.66
N VAL A 95 -10.62 13.42 -4.87
CA VAL A 95 -10.64 13.35 -3.39
C VAL A 95 -12.06 13.26 -2.85
N GLY A 96 -13.01 13.94 -3.48
CA GLY A 96 -14.38 14.08 -2.99
C GLY A 96 -14.41 14.96 -1.74
N ASP A 97 -15.08 14.48 -0.69
CA ASP A 97 -15.24 15.19 0.58
C ASP A 97 -14.11 14.93 1.59
N GLU A 98 -13.10 14.12 1.22
CA GLU A 98 -11.98 13.86 2.11
C GLU A 98 -11.09 15.09 2.30
N PRO A 99 -10.44 15.25 3.48
CA PRO A 99 -9.55 16.37 3.74
C PRO A 99 -8.37 16.38 2.77
N ILE A 100 -8.17 17.53 2.14
CA ILE A 100 -6.95 17.87 1.42
C ILE A 100 -5.98 18.51 2.40
N ILE A 101 -4.75 18.03 2.44
CA ILE A 101 -3.71 18.54 3.34
C ILE A 101 -2.56 19.16 2.56
N ASP A 102 -1.94 20.16 3.18
CA ASP A 102 -0.76 20.89 2.71
C ASP A 102 0.39 20.86 3.74
N CYS A 103 0.13 20.37 4.96
CA CYS A 103 1.12 20.12 6.00
C CYS A 103 1.93 18.84 5.75
N ARG A 104 2.95 18.59 6.58
CA ARG A 104 3.66 17.30 6.57
C ARG A 104 2.70 16.21 7.08
N PRO A 105 2.39 15.16 6.32
CA PRO A 105 1.38 14.17 6.70
C PRO A 105 1.60 13.53 8.08
N ALA A 106 2.86 13.36 8.48
CA ALA A 106 3.23 12.82 9.79
C ALA A 106 2.82 13.71 10.98
N ASP A 107 2.54 15.00 10.76
CA ASP A 107 2.07 15.91 11.83
C ASP A 107 0.63 15.60 12.27
N LEU A 108 -0.10 14.80 11.48
CA LEU A 108 -1.46 14.36 11.77
C LEU A 108 -1.52 12.99 12.46
N LEU A 109 -0.36 12.35 12.66
CA LEU A 109 -0.27 11.05 13.33
C LEU A 109 -0.09 11.24 14.84
N THR A 110 -0.72 10.36 15.61
CA THR A 110 -0.49 10.25 17.06
C THR A 110 0.61 9.23 17.34
N ASP A 111 1.27 9.34 18.51
CA ASP A 111 2.21 8.31 18.96
C ASP A 111 1.46 6.99 19.25
N THR A 112 1.98 5.88 18.74
CA THR A 112 1.37 4.55 18.81
C THR A 112 2.33 3.47 19.31
N VAL A 113 3.52 3.82 19.81
CA VAL A 113 4.53 2.82 20.23
C VAL A 113 3.99 1.94 21.37
N ASP A 114 3.46 2.56 22.42
CA ASP A 114 2.90 1.83 23.57
C ASP A 114 1.69 0.99 23.17
N GLN A 115 0.83 1.53 22.29
CA GLN A 115 -0.30 0.80 21.74
C GLN A 115 0.16 -0.48 21.00
N PHE A 116 1.16 -0.36 20.14
CA PHE A 116 1.69 -1.51 19.39
C PHE A 116 2.29 -2.56 20.32
N LYS A 117 2.99 -2.14 21.39
CA LYS A 117 3.53 -3.05 22.40
C LYS A 117 2.41 -3.83 23.10
N ASP A 118 1.33 -3.15 23.48
CA ASP A 118 0.17 -3.77 24.12
C ASP A 118 -0.55 -4.77 23.19
N GLU A 119 -0.67 -4.44 21.91
CA GLU A 119 -1.28 -5.31 20.89
C GLU A 119 -0.49 -6.61 20.67
N ILE A 120 0.84 -6.59 20.82
CA ILE A 120 1.71 -7.77 20.61
C ILE A 120 2.28 -8.35 21.90
N LYS A 121 1.77 -7.97 23.08
CA LYS A 121 2.35 -8.33 24.39
C LYS A 121 2.64 -9.83 24.58
N GLU A 122 1.86 -10.71 23.94
CA GLU A 122 2.04 -12.16 24.01
C GLU A 122 3.25 -12.68 23.19
N PHE A 123 3.67 -11.89 22.21
CA PHE A 123 4.75 -12.17 21.27
C PHE A 123 6.01 -11.35 21.55
N TYR A 124 5.89 -10.33 22.40
CA TYR A 124 6.93 -9.37 22.71
C TYR A 124 8.14 -10.04 23.38
N GLU A 125 9.29 -10.04 22.70
CA GLU A 125 10.58 -10.48 23.26
C GLU A 125 11.62 -9.36 23.28
N GLN A 126 11.52 -8.39 22.37
CA GLN A 126 12.46 -7.27 22.20
C GLN A 126 11.80 -6.06 21.52
N GLU A 127 12.42 -4.87 21.62
CA GLU A 127 11.88 -3.61 21.07
C GLU A 127 11.72 -3.66 19.54
N GLU A 128 12.58 -4.41 18.83
CA GLU A 128 12.48 -4.63 17.39
C GLU A 128 11.18 -5.35 16.98
N ASP A 129 10.50 -6.04 17.89
CA ASP A 129 9.20 -6.66 17.62
C ASP A 129 8.11 -5.60 17.46
N ILE A 130 8.19 -4.50 18.24
CA ILE A 130 7.28 -3.36 18.10
C ILE A 130 7.50 -2.72 16.74
N LEU A 131 8.75 -2.51 16.32
CA LEU A 131 9.07 -1.95 15.01
C LEU A 131 8.62 -2.86 13.86
N SER A 132 8.79 -4.17 14.02
CA SER A 132 8.34 -5.15 13.03
C SER A 132 6.80 -5.14 12.90
N TYR A 133 6.09 -5.05 14.02
CA TYR A 133 4.64 -4.93 14.02
C TYR A 133 4.16 -3.58 13.45
N ALA A 134 4.81 -2.47 13.80
CA ALA A 134 4.50 -1.15 13.25
C ALA A 134 4.62 -1.13 11.71
N GLN A 135 5.62 -1.82 11.17
CA GLN A 135 5.88 -1.84 9.72
C GLN A 135 5.00 -2.85 8.95
N PHE A 136 4.66 -3.99 9.55
CA PHE A 136 4.10 -5.14 8.82
C PHE A 136 2.81 -5.73 9.44
N GLY A 137 2.38 -5.25 10.60
CA GLY A 137 1.16 -5.65 11.31
C GLY A 137 0.99 -7.17 11.41
N GLN A 138 -0.08 -7.69 10.81
CA GLN A 138 -0.42 -9.11 10.81
C GLN A 138 0.65 -10.04 10.21
N VAL A 139 1.49 -9.53 9.29
CA VAL A 139 2.61 -10.33 8.77
C VAL A 139 3.67 -10.54 9.85
N ALA A 140 3.91 -9.55 10.71
CA ALA A 140 4.80 -9.68 11.86
C ALA A 140 4.23 -10.64 12.91
N VAL A 141 2.92 -10.59 13.19
CA VAL A 141 2.26 -11.54 14.12
C VAL A 141 2.50 -12.99 13.70
N LYS A 142 2.28 -13.31 12.42
CA LYS A 142 2.56 -14.66 11.88
C LYS A 142 4.03 -15.06 11.95
N PHE A 143 4.94 -14.08 11.90
CA PHE A 143 6.37 -14.33 12.09
C PHE A 143 6.68 -14.62 13.56
N PHE A 144 6.08 -13.91 14.50
CA PHE A 144 6.25 -14.13 15.93
C PHE A 144 5.68 -15.48 16.38
N GLU A 145 4.51 -15.88 15.88
CA GLU A 145 3.94 -17.22 16.11
C GLU A 145 4.95 -18.30 15.71
N LYS A 146 5.51 -18.21 14.50
CA LYS A 146 6.53 -19.17 14.02
C LYS A 146 7.81 -19.15 14.87
N ARG A 147 8.22 -17.98 15.36
CA ARG A 147 9.38 -17.85 16.26
C ARG A 147 9.12 -18.57 17.59
N ARG A 148 7.96 -18.32 18.20
CA ARG A 148 7.48 -18.97 19.42
C ARG A 148 7.43 -20.49 19.24
N ASP A 149 6.78 -20.95 18.19
CA ASP A 149 6.60 -22.39 17.92
C ASP A 149 7.95 -23.09 17.76
N LYS A 150 8.87 -22.47 17.00
CA LYS A 150 10.24 -22.99 16.86
C LYS A 150 11.00 -23.02 18.19
N LYS A 151 10.82 -22.00 19.05
CA LYS A 151 11.50 -21.88 20.35
C LYS A 151 11.04 -22.96 21.33
N TYR A 152 9.76 -23.30 21.32
CA TYR A 152 9.16 -24.26 22.24
C TYR A 152 8.91 -25.64 21.63
N GLY A 153 9.28 -25.85 20.36
CA GLY A 153 9.06 -27.12 19.66
C GLY A 153 7.59 -27.44 19.44
N LEU A 154 6.75 -26.43 19.26
CA LEU A 154 5.31 -26.61 19.03
C LEU A 154 5.05 -26.90 17.55
N ASP A 155 4.12 -27.80 17.27
CA ASP A 155 3.58 -27.96 15.93
C ASP A 155 2.44 -26.96 15.69
N GLY A 156 2.83 -25.73 15.35
CA GLY A 156 1.91 -24.64 15.02
C GLY A 156 0.92 -24.92 13.89
N LYS A 157 1.13 -25.99 13.09
CA LYS A 157 0.17 -26.38 12.04
C LYS A 157 -1.02 -27.18 12.57
N HIS A 158 -0.83 -27.87 13.70
CA HIS A 158 -1.87 -28.69 14.34
C HIS A 158 -2.33 -28.08 15.68
N ASP A 159 -1.97 -26.82 15.93
CA ASP A 159 -2.31 -26.12 17.14
C ASP A 159 -3.82 -25.89 17.26
N ASP A 160 -4.42 -26.33 18.37
CA ASP A 160 -5.82 -26.08 18.70
C ASP A 160 -5.90 -25.01 19.78
N ILE A 161 -5.86 -23.76 19.32
CA ILE A 161 -5.91 -22.56 20.16
C ILE A 161 -7.24 -22.50 20.95
N VAL A 162 -8.34 -23.04 20.40
CA VAL A 162 -9.66 -23.01 21.02
C VAL A 162 -9.70 -23.92 22.24
N ASN A 163 -9.13 -25.12 22.12
CA ASN A 163 -9.07 -26.10 23.20
C ASN A 163 -7.78 -26.02 24.03
N LYS A 164 -6.88 -25.08 23.71
CA LYS A 164 -5.54 -24.90 24.33
C LYS A 164 -4.70 -26.17 24.27
N VAL A 165 -4.84 -26.93 23.19
CA VAL A 165 -4.04 -28.14 22.95
C VAL A 165 -2.93 -27.77 21.99
N HIS A 166 -1.72 -27.70 22.53
CA HIS A 166 -0.50 -27.42 21.78
C HIS A 166 0.27 -28.74 21.56
N PRO A 167 0.19 -29.35 20.37
CA PRO A 167 0.98 -30.54 20.06
C PRO A 167 2.47 -30.19 20.00
N VAL A 168 3.28 -31.11 20.54
CA VAL A 168 4.75 -31.08 20.57
C VAL A 168 5.34 -32.17 19.67
#